data_AF-A0A5N4A7E2-F1
#
_entry.id   AF-A0A5N4A7E2-F1
#
_cell.length_a   1.000
_cell.length_b   1.000
_cell.length_c   1.000
_cell.angle_alpha   90.00
_cell.angle_beta   90.00
_cell.angle_gamma   90.00
#
_symmetry.space_group_name_H-M   'P 1'
#
loop_
_entity.id
_entity.type
_entity.pdbx_description
1 polymer ?
#
loop_
_entity_poly.entity_id
_entity_poly.type
_entity_poly.pdbx_seq_one_letter_code
_entity_poly.pdbx_strand_id
1 'polypeptide(L)'
;MFSSTPLQVCFVSRSISKTLEMEGYVMTESGNIRPIVTPEKKSPTKRTNFVGISPQRELTNIRTPTDRPFRVSVEGNIGAGKSTLIKYFSHLPGIETYPEPINWWRNLDGHNLLELSYLDRDKWLNTFQMYVQLTRLKVQTTVPQSTTTVQMFERSLQNNRYCFVEQAFKSGALHGADYTIIDEWYKWAKNNCDIDLDLIVYLKSTPEVVYERMKARKRPEESSVPLEYLKELHDSHEQWLMTDDISFNSIPVLVLDANKTLEEIMEQYKINESKILGNEKKRRSVVEKSEKERVKRVLNL
;
A
#
# COMPACT_ATOMS: atom_id res chain seq x y z
N MET A 1 -6.95 3.92 -62.75
CA MET A 1 -7.19 5.30 -62.31
C MET A 1 -8.54 5.34 -61.59
N PHE A 2 -8.52 5.34 -60.26
CA PHE A 2 -9.69 5.66 -59.45
C PHE A 2 -9.29 6.78 -58.53
N SER A 3 -9.89 7.95 -58.74
CA SER A 3 -9.64 9.18 -57.99
C SER A 3 -10.43 9.14 -56.68
N SER A 4 -9.72 9.14 -55.56
CA SER A 4 -10.29 9.39 -54.24
C SER A 4 -10.08 10.86 -53.86
N THR A 5 -11.20 11.57 -53.68
CA THR A 5 -11.28 12.87 -53.03
C THR A 5 -10.85 12.80 -51.56
N PRO A 6 -10.00 13.70 -51.05
CA PRO A 6 -9.68 13.76 -49.63
C PRO A 6 -10.76 14.55 -48.85
N LEU A 7 -11.34 13.92 -47.83
CA LEU A 7 -12.15 14.60 -46.81
C LEU A 7 -11.23 15.43 -45.89
N GLN A 8 -11.52 16.72 -45.83
CA GLN A 8 -10.89 17.70 -44.98
C GLN A 8 -11.49 17.59 -43.56
N VAL A 9 -10.72 17.10 -42.59
CA VAL A 9 -11.11 17.08 -41.17
C VAL A 9 -10.62 18.37 -40.52
N CYS A 10 -11.55 19.27 -40.18
CA CYS A 10 -11.29 20.46 -39.39
C CYS A 10 -10.84 20.09 -37.97
N PHE A 11 -9.59 20.42 -37.62
CA PHE A 11 -9.16 20.52 -36.23
C PHE A 11 -9.69 21.84 -35.64
N VAL A 12 -10.69 21.74 -34.75
CA VAL A 12 -11.06 22.85 -33.87
C VAL A 12 -10.09 22.85 -32.70
N SER A 13 -9.12 23.77 -32.75
CA SER A 13 -8.29 24.16 -31.62
C SER A 13 -9.19 24.72 -30.51
N ARG A 14 -9.29 24.00 -29.39
CA ARG A 14 -9.70 24.57 -28.09
C ARG A 14 -8.49 24.51 -27.18
N SER A 15 -7.83 25.65 -26.99
CA SER A 15 -6.87 25.82 -25.92
C SER A 15 -7.59 25.74 -24.57
N ILE A 16 -7.25 24.74 -23.77
CA ILE A 16 -7.59 24.70 -22.35
C ILE A 16 -6.25 24.69 -21.63
N SER A 17 -5.75 25.88 -21.31
CA SER A 17 -4.63 26.05 -20.40
C SER A 17 -5.13 25.78 -18.99
N LYS A 18 -5.04 24.52 -18.55
CA LYS A 18 -5.11 24.17 -17.13
C LYS A 18 -3.69 23.97 -16.64
N THR A 19 -3.18 24.99 -15.97
CA THR A 19 -1.96 24.94 -15.17
C THR A 19 -2.16 23.85 -14.11
N LEU A 20 -1.40 22.75 -14.21
CA LEU A 20 -1.26 21.77 -13.13
C LEU A 20 -0.44 22.42 -12.03
N GLU A 21 -1.08 22.79 -10.91
CA GLU A 21 -0.36 23.16 -9.70
C GLU A 21 0.35 21.91 -9.16
N MET A 22 1.68 21.88 -9.29
CA MET A 22 2.57 20.94 -8.63
C MET A 22 2.81 21.44 -7.21
N GLU A 23 2.32 20.74 -6.19
CA GLU A 23 2.69 21.05 -4.81
C GLU A 23 4.18 20.69 -4.57
N GLY A 24 5.01 21.71 -4.31
CA GLY A 24 6.30 21.58 -3.62
C GLY A 24 7.60 21.74 -4.43
N TYR A 25 7.55 21.77 -5.77
CA TYR A 25 8.77 21.81 -6.60
C TYR A 25 8.60 22.72 -7.83
N VAL A 26 9.64 23.51 -8.15
CA VAL A 26 9.66 24.35 -9.36
C VAL A 26 10.59 23.74 -10.41
N MET A 27 10.06 23.52 -11.60
CA MET A 27 10.83 23.15 -12.80
C MET A 27 11.39 24.42 -13.45
N THR A 28 12.69 24.48 -13.66
CA THR A 28 13.32 25.54 -14.46
C THR A 28 13.34 25.16 -15.95
N GLU A 29 13.42 26.15 -16.84
CA GLU A 29 13.44 25.94 -18.31
C GLU A 29 14.61 25.05 -18.79
N SER A 30 15.62 24.79 -17.95
CA SER A 30 16.73 23.87 -18.23
C SER A 30 16.50 22.44 -17.71
N GLY A 31 15.30 22.08 -17.24
CA GLY A 31 14.97 20.74 -16.75
C GLY A 31 15.45 20.41 -15.34
N ASN A 32 16.02 21.37 -14.59
CA ASN A 32 16.47 21.15 -13.22
C ASN A 32 15.35 21.43 -12.21
N ILE A 33 15.12 20.49 -11.28
CA ILE A 33 14.18 20.60 -10.15
C ILE A 33 14.88 21.25 -8.95
N ARG A 34 14.27 22.27 -8.36
CA ARG A 34 14.69 22.80 -7.04
C ARG A 34 13.52 22.77 -6.04
N PRO A 35 13.75 22.35 -4.78
CA PRO A 35 12.73 22.43 -3.73
C PRO A 35 12.47 23.89 -3.34
N ILE A 36 11.21 24.21 -3.06
CA ILE A 36 10.84 25.52 -2.49
C ILE A 36 11.31 25.56 -1.03
N VAL A 37 12.29 26.42 -0.74
CA VAL A 37 12.81 26.61 0.63
C VAL A 37 11.71 27.27 1.49
N THR A 38 11.16 26.51 2.43
CA THR A 38 10.34 27.03 3.53
C THR A 38 11.13 26.95 4.84
N PRO A 39 10.90 27.86 5.82
CA PRO A 39 11.76 27.98 7.00
C PRO A 39 11.65 26.74 7.89
N GLU A 40 12.80 26.23 8.35
CA GLU A 40 12.93 25.08 9.24
C GLU A 40 12.01 25.17 10.47
N LYS A 41 11.14 24.17 10.66
CA LYS A 41 10.51 23.88 11.95
C LYS A 41 11.25 22.72 12.62
N LYS A 42 11.85 23.02 13.78
CA LYS A 42 12.63 22.11 14.63
C LYS A 42 11.89 20.81 14.93
N SER A 43 12.62 19.70 14.86
CA SER A 43 12.14 18.36 15.24
C SER A 43 11.97 18.22 16.75
N PRO A 44 10.93 17.53 17.24
CA PRO A 44 10.88 17.06 18.62
C PRO A 44 11.38 15.62 18.69
N THR A 45 12.55 15.45 19.30
CA THR A 45 13.07 14.16 19.79
C THR A 45 12.25 13.71 21.01
N LYS A 46 11.38 12.70 20.86
CA LYS A 46 10.95 11.84 21.97
C LYS A 46 10.76 10.39 21.51
N ARG A 47 11.53 9.48 22.12
CA ARG A 47 11.28 8.03 22.06
C ARG A 47 9.99 7.73 22.82
N THR A 48 8.99 7.17 22.13
CA THR A 48 7.75 6.67 22.75
C THR A 48 7.59 5.20 22.40
N ASN A 49 7.51 4.35 23.44
CA ASN A 49 7.15 2.95 23.31
C ASN A 49 5.66 2.88 22.87
N PHE A 50 5.41 2.64 21.58
CA PHE A 50 4.06 2.57 21.02
C PHE A 50 3.53 1.14 21.09
N VAL A 51 2.53 0.91 21.92
CA VAL A 51 1.67 -0.28 21.85
C VAL A 51 0.24 0.21 21.86
N GLY A 52 -0.45 0.00 20.74
CA GLY A 52 -1.87 0.29 20.61
C GLY A 52 -2.17 1.76 20.32
N ILE A 53 -2.92 1.96 19.23
CA ILE A 53 -3.55 3.20 18.77
C ILE A 53 -2.59 4.12 18.02
N SER A 54 -2.80 4.20 16.70
CA SER A 54 -2.19 5.15 15.77
C SER A 54 -2.29 6.60 16.29
N PRO A 55 -1.41 7.52 15.86
CA PRO A 55 -1.81 8.92 15.73
C PRO A 55 -3.04 8.98 14.81
N GLN A 56 -4.16 9.45 15.35
CA GLN A 56 -5.19 10.28 14.69
C GLN A 56 -6.19 9.72 13.67
N ARG A 57 -6.31 8.39 13.48
CA ARG A 57 -7.61 7.80 13.09
C ARG A 57 -7.99 6.70 14.05
N GLU A 58 -8.93 6.99 14.95
CA GLU A 58 -9.69 5.90 15.55
C GLU A 58 -10.29 5.07 14.40
N LEU A 59 -10.20 3.74 14.48
CA LEU A 59 -10.74 2.80 13.49
C LEU A 59 -12.29 2.80 13.46
N THR A 60 -12.91 3.92 13.82
CA THR A 60 -14.35 4.07 14.13
C THR A 60 -15.27 3.89 12.94
N ASN A 61 -14.72 3.84 11.72
CA ASN A 61 -15.50 3.79 10.48
C ASN A 61 -15.09 2.65 9.52
N ILE A 62 -14.55 1.51 10.02
CA ILE A 62 -14.40 0.33 9.16
C ILE A 62 -15.80 -0.13 8.69
N ARG A 63 -16.10 0.07 7.41
CA ARG A 63 -17.35 -0.36 6.80
C ARG A 63 -17.12 -1.66 6.06
N THR A 64 -17.59 -2.76 6.63
CA THR A 64 -17.63 -4.05 5.92
C THR A 64 -18.69 -3.98 4.81
N PRO A 65 -18.31 -4.22 3.55
CA PRO A 65 -19.24 -4.32 2.43
C PRO A 65 -20.12 -5.57 2.58
N THR A 66 -21.29 -5.56 1.95
CA THR A 66 -22.28 -6.66 1.98
C THR A 66 -22.42 -7.37 0.65
N ASP A 67 -21.90 -6.77 -0.41
CA ASP A 67 -22.01 -7.14 -1.83
C ASP A 67 -20.72 -7.73 -2.40
N ARG A 68 -19.59 -7.56 -1.71
CA ARG A 68 -18.30 -8.18 -2.04
C ARG A 68 -17.52 -8.57 -0.78
N PRO A 69 -16.48 -9.43 -0.90
CA PRO A 69 -15.59 -9.71 0.22
C PRO A 69 -14.92 -8.45 0.76
N PHE A 70 -14.64 -8.45 2.06
CA PHE A 70 -13.84 -7.42 2.73
C PHE A 70 -12.40 -7.51 2.25
N ARG A 71 -11.82 -6.39 1.79
CA ARG A 71 -10.49 -6.35 1.20
C ARG A 71 -9.50 -5.67 2.13
N VAL A 72 -8.42 -6.38 2.44
CA VAL A 72 -7.41 -5.95 3.39
C VAL A 72 -6.05 -6.01 2.72
N SER A 73 -5.27 -4.93 2.83
CA SER A 73 -3.86 -5.00 2.48
C SER A 73 -2.97 -5.00 3.72
N VAL A 74 -1.97 -5.87 3.73
CA VAL A 74 -0.96 -5.97 4.77
C VAL A 74 0.29 -5.25 4.27
N GLU A 75 0.54 -4.09 4.85
CA GLU A 75 1.58 -3.15 4.42
C GLU A 75 2.74 -3.11 5.41
N GLY A 76 3.91 -2.73 4.92
CA GLY A 76 5.11 -2.65 5.73
C GLY A 76 6.39 -2.81 4.93
N ASN A 77 7.49 -2.37 5.55
CA ASN A 77 8.81 -2.40 4.96
C ASN A 77 9.26 -3.84 4.60
N ILE A 78 10.30 -3.97 3.77
CA ILE A 78 10.95 -5.26 3.46
C ILE A 78 11.40 -5.87 4.79
N GLY A 79 11.04 -7.13 5.07
CA GLY A 79 11.39 -7.77 6.35
C GLY A 79 10.47 -7.45 7.55
N ALA A 80 9.39 -6.67 7.38
CA ALA A 80 8.47 -6.32 8.48
C ALA A 80 7.59 -7.47 9.01
N GLY A 81 7.54 -8.63 8.33
CA GLY A 81 6.75 -9.79 8.76
C GLY A 81 5.37 -9.94 8.10
N LYS A 82 5.12 -9.27 6.97
CA LYS A 82 3.84 -9.33 6.24
C LYS A 82 3.42 -10.75 5.88
N SER A 83 4.32 -11.53 5.27
CA SER A 83 4.04 -12.92 4.90
C SER A 83 3.71 -13.79 6.13
N THR A 84 4.24 -13.46 7.31
CA THR A 84 3.91 -14.14 8.57
C THR A 84 2.46 -13.87 8.99
N LEU A 85 2.00 -12.61 8.90
CA LEU A 85 0.60 -12.26 9.16
C LEU A 85 -0.34 -12.91 8.15
N ILE A 86 -0.01 -12.86 6.86
CA ILE A 86 -0.80 -13.49 5.80
C ILE A 86 -0.96 -14.98 6.07
N LYS A 87 0.14 -15.68 6.38
CA LYS A 87 0.13 -17.10 6.71
C LYS A 87 -0.73 -17.39 7.95
N TYR A 88 -0.68 -16.54 8.97
CA TYR A 88 -1.50 -16.68 10.17
C TYR A 88 -3.00 -16.75 9.85
N PHE A 89 -3.49 -15.86 8.98
CA PHE A 89 -4.91 -15.82 8.61
C PHE A 89 -5.30 -16.79 7.50
N SER A 90 -4.35 -17.28 6.69
CA SER A 90 -4.64 -18.17 5.54
C SER A 90 -5.32 -19.50 5.89
N HIS A 91 -5.27 -19.91 7.16
CA HIS A 91 -5.87 -21.15 7.65
C HIS A 91 -7.33 -20.99 8.09
N LEU A 92 -7.83 -19.77 8.18
CA LEU A 92 -9.20 -19.52 8.63
C LEU A 92 -10.20 -19.65 7.46
N PRO A 93 -11.41 -20.17 7.71
CA PRO A 93 -12.41 -20.35 6.67
C PRO A 93 -12.89 -19.01 6.12
N GLY A 94 -13.12 -18.97 4.80
CA GLY A 94 -13.61 -17.77 4.12
C GLY A 94 -12.58 -16.66 3.95
N ILE A 95 -11.30 -16.91 4.23
CA ILE A 95 -10.19 -15.99 3.94
C ILE A 95 -9.41 -16.49 2.74
N GLU A 96 -9.34 -15.66 1.71
CA GLU A 96 -8.49 -15.85 0.55
C GLU A 96 -7.27 -14.94 0.67
N THR A 97 -6.08 -15.52 0.54
CA THR A 97 -4.83 -14.77 0.73
C THR A 97 -4.02 -14.71 -0.55
N TYR A 98 -3.44 -13.54 -0.81
CA TYR A 98 -2.64 -13.29 -2.00
C TYR A 98 -1.26 -12.78 -1.56
N PRO A 99 -0.26 -13.68 -1.45
CA PRO A 99 1.10 -13.27 -1.15
C PRO A 99 1.70 -12.44 -2.30
N GLU A 100 2.78 -11.73 -2.01
CA GLU A 100 3.49 -10.93 -3.01
C GLU A 100 4.01 -11.87 -4.11
N PRO A 101 3.77 -11.59 -5.41
CA PRO A 101 4.08 -12.52 -6.50
C PRO A 101 5.58 -12.53 -6.86
N ILE A 102 6.44 -12.69 -5.86
CA ILE A 102 7.92 -12.71 -5.98
C ILE A 102 8.38 -13.72 -7.04
N ASN A 103 7.71 -14.87 -7.14
CA ASN A 103 8.05 -15.89 -8.13
C ASN A 103 7.87 -15.40 -9.58
N TRP A 104 6.89 -14.53 -9.83
CA TRP A 104 6.68 -13.94 -11.16
C TRP A 104 7.78 -12.92 -11.47
N TRP A 105 8.28 -12.21 -10.45
CA TRP A 105 9.35 -11.23 -10.59
C TRP A 105 10.73 -11.85 -10.76
N ARG A 106 10.90 -13.06 -10.21
CA ARG A 106 12.11 -13.87 -10.37
C ARG A 106 12.18 -14.62 -11.68
N ASN A 107 11.05 -14.75 -12.37
CA ASN A 107 10.97 -15.44 -13.64
C ASN A 107 9.90 -14.82 -14.53
N LEU A 108 10.27 -13.73 -15.20
CA LEU A 108 9.56 -13.21 -16.36
C LEU A 108 10.20 -13.82 -17.61
N ASP A 109 9.63 -14.92 -18.11
CA ASP A 109 10.10 -15.59 -19.33
C ASP A 109 11.62 -15.89 -19.34
N GLY A 110 12.13 -16.42 -18.22
CA GLY A 110 13.55 -16.71 -18.02
C GLY A 110 14.36 -15.56 -17.41
N HIS A 111 13.78 -14.38 -17.22
CA HIS A 111 14.46 -13.22 -16.66
C HIS A 111 14.11 -12.97 -15.19
N ASN A 112 15.12 -12.85 -14.33
CA ASN A 112 14.96 -12.45 -12.93
C ASN A 112 14.97 -10.92 -12.80
N LEU A 113 13.84 -10.27 -13.04
CA LEU A 113 13.72 -8.81 -12.96
C LEU A 113 14.00 -8.26 -11.55
N LEU A 114 13.67 -9.03 -10.51
CA LEU A 114 13.98 -8.62 -9.13
C LEU A 114 15.49 -8.47 -8.93
N GLU A 115 16.26 -9.47 -9.34
CA GLU A 115 17.73 -9.45 -9.28
C GLU A 115 18.30 -8.35 -10.19
N LEU A 116 17.86 -8.27 -11.44
CA LEU A 116 18.30 -7.23 -12.39
C LEU A 116 18.10 -5.82 -11.83
N SER A 117 16.97 -5.58 -11.15
CA SER A 117 16.68 -4.29 -10.53
C SER A 117 17.60 -3.95 -9.36
N TYR A 118 18.14 -4.94 -8.64
CA TYR A 118 19.10 -4.70 -7.55
C TYR A 118 20.55 -4.64 -8.04
N LEU A 119 20.86 -5.26 -9.18
CA LEU A 119 22.19 -5.21 -9.80
C LEU A 119 22.44 -3.90 -10.56
N ASP A 120 21.45 -3.43 -11.32
CA ASP A 120 21.54 -2.21 -12.14
C ASP A 120 20.20 -1.47 -12.10
N ARG A 121 20.07 -0.61 -11.08
CA ARG A 121 18.86 0.17 -10.82
C ARG A 121 18.55 1.12 -11.97
N ASP A 122 19.56 1.83 -12.47
CA ASP A 122 19.37 2.86 -13.49
C ASP A 122 18.77 2.27 -14.77
N LYS A 123 19.16 1.03 -15.12
CA LYS A 123 18.62 0.35 -16.30
C LYS A 123 17.28 -0.34 -16.05
N TRP A 124 17.11 -1.02 -14.92
CA TRP A 124 16.01 -1.98 -14.74
C TRP A 124 14.90 -1.51 -13.81
N LEU A 125 15.09 -0.43 -13.05
CA LEU A 125 14.12 -0.01 -12.04
C LEU A 125 12.76 0.31 -12.66
N ASN A 126 12.71 1.10 -13.75
CA ASN A 126 11.45 1.43 -14.42
C ASN A 126 10.71 0.16 -14.91
N THR A 127 11.39 -0.70 -15.66
CA THR A 127 10.87 -1.98 -16.15
C THR A 127 10.34 -2.84 -15.00
N PHE A 128 11.08 -2.90 -13.89
CA PHE A 128 10.67 -3.64 -12.71
C PHE A 128 9.43 -3.03 -12.06
N GLN A 129 9.38 -1.71 -11.84
CA GLN A 129 8.22 -1.03 -11.23
C GLN A 129 6.95 -1.17 -12.07
N MET A 130 7.05 -1.07 -13.40
CA MET A 130 5.94 -1.31 -14.33
C MET A 130 5.41 -2.75 -14.23
N TYR A 131 6.32 -3.73 -14.14
CA TYR A 131 5.92 -5.13 -14.00
C TYR A 131 5.32 -5.44 -12.62
N VAL A 132 5.88 -4.86 -11.55
CA VAL A 132 5.30 -4.94 -10.20
C VAL A 132 3.88 -4.36 -10.19
N GLN A 133 3.66 -3.22 -10.83
CA GLN A 133 2.34 -2.61 -10.99
C GLN A 133 1.35 -3.54 -11.71
N LEU A 134 1.74 -4.10 -12.87
CA LEU A 134 0.90 -5.04 -13.62
C LEU A 134 0.55 -6.29 -12.80
N THR A 135 1.54 -6.89 -12.15
CA THR A 135 1.33 -8.14 -11.39
C THR A 135 0.49 -7.91 -10.14
N ARG A 136 0.66 -6.79 -9.44
CA ARG A 136 -0.21 -6.38 -8.32
C ARG A 136 -1.65 -6.12 -8.77
N LEU A 137 -1.83 -5.45 -9.92
CA LEU A 137 -3.14 -5.23 -10.51
C LEU A 137 -3.84 -6.58 -10.77
N LYS A 138 -3.17 -7.52 -11.46
CA LYS A 138 -3.71 -8.87 -11.70
C LYS A 138 -4.14 -9.57 -10.42
N VAL A 139 -3.32 -9.49 -9.37
CA VAL A 139 -3.62 -10.07 -8.07
C VAL A 139 -4.87 -9.42 -7.44
N GLN A 140 -4.93 -8.10 -7.35
CA GLN A 140 -6.05 -7.40 -6.71
C GLN A 140 -7.36 -7.52 -7.49
N THR A 141 -7.31 -7.67 -8.81
CA THR A 141 -8.50 -7.89 -9.65
C THR A 141 -8.90 -9.37 -9.73
N THR A 142 -8.30 -10.25 -8.93
CA THR A 142 -8.67 -11.68 -8.92
C THR A 142 -10.11 -11.83 -8.41
N VAL A 143 -10.92 -12.57 -9.18
CA VAL A 143 -12.29 -12.87 -8.79
C VAL A 143 -12.28 -13.80 -7.58
N PRO A 144 -12.92 -13.42 -6.46
CA PRO A 144 -12.94 -14.23 -5.26
C PRO A 144 -13.76 -15.52 -5.46
N GLN A 145 -13.43 -16.56 -4.68
CA GLN A 145 -14.29 -17.75 -4.61
C GLN A 145 -15.65 -17.41 -3.97
N SER A 146 -16.68 -18.20 -4.27
CA SER A 146 -18.04 -17.96 -3.76
C SER A 146 -18.16 -18.03 -2.23
N THR A 147 -17.22 -18.72 -1.56
CA THR A 147 -17.14 -18.85 -0.11
C THR A 147 -16.25 -17.78 0.54
N THR A 148 -15.56 -16.96 -0.25
CA THR A 148 -14.64 -15.94 0.24
C THR A 148 -15.42 -14.80 0.89
N THR A 149 -15.07 -14.49 2.13
CA THR A 149 -15.60 -13.36 2.91
C THR A 149 -14.56 -12.26 3.08
N VAL A 150 -13.28 -12.60 3.03
CA VAL A 150 -12.15 -11.67 3.13
C VAL A 150 -11.11 -12.00 2.06
N GLN A 151 -10.66 -10.99 1.30
CA GLN A 151 -9.46 -11.08 0.46
C GLN A 151 -8.34 -10.30 1.14
N MET A 152 -7.23 -10.96 1.43
CA MET A 152 -6.08 -10.37 2.10
C MET A 152 -4.86 -10.35 1.18
N PHE A 153 -4.32 -9.17 0.92
CA PHE A 153 -3.23 -8.94 -0.02
C PHE A 153 -1.94 -8.61 0.73
N GLU A 154 -0.84 -9.29 0.39
CA GLU A 154 0.50 -8.88 0.83
C GLU A 154 0.96 -7.68 0.00
N ARG A 155 0.82 -6.49 0.59
CA ARG A 155 0.91 -5.19 -0.07
C ARG A 155 -0.17 -4.98 -1.13
N SER A 156 -0.23 -3.76 -1.65
CA SER A 156 -1.23 -3.33 -2.63
C SER A 156 -0.61 -2.62 -3.83
N LEU A 157 -1.41 -2.35 -4.86
CA LEU A 157 -1.04 -1.50 -5.99
C LEU A 157 -0.80 -0.06 -5.52
N GLN A 158 -1.56 0.40 -4.53
CA GLN A 158 -1.39 1.67 -3.84
C GLN A 158 0.02 1.76 -3.21
N ASN A 159 0.51 0.71 -2.55
CA ASN A 159 1.87 0.66 -1.99
C ASN A 159 2.96 0.81 -3.06
N ASN A 160 2.77 0.22 -4.24
CA ASN A 160 3.73 0.40 -5.33
C ASN A 160 3.86 1.89 -5.69
N ARG A 161 2.72 2.56 -5.85
CA ARG A 161 2.65 3.96 -6.23
C ARG A 161 3.16 4.91 -5.14
N TYR A 162 2.69 4.77 -3.90
CA TYR A 162 2.94 5.73 -2.82
C TYR A 162 4.17 5.42 -1.96
N CYS A 163 4.73 4.21 -2.05
CA CYS A 163 5.98 3.87 -1.37
C CYS A 163 7.14 3.67 -2.35
N PHE A 164 7.09 2.64 -3.21
CA PHE A 164 8.24 2.26 -4.03
C PHE A 164 8.57 3.26 -5.13
N VAL A 165 7.56 3.72 -5.87
CA VAL A 165 7.71 4.70 -6.94
C VAL A 165 8.04 6.09 -6.39
N GLU A 166 7.40 6.48 -5.28
CA GLU A 166 7.74 7.72 -4.55
C GLU A 166 9.18 7.74 -4.05
N GLN A 167 9.62 6.67 -3.39
CA GLN A 167 11.00 6.55 -2.93
C GLN A 167 11.96 6.63 -4.13
N ALA A 168 11.69 5.89 -5.20
CA ALA A 168 12.59 5.83 -6.37
C ALA A 168 12.74 7.20 -7.05
N PHE A 169 11.65 7.96 -7.13
CA PHE A 169 11.68 9.33 -7.65
C PHE A 169 12.45 10.28 -6.72
N LYS A 170 12.17 10.24 -5.42
CA LYS A 170 12.85 11.10 -4.42
C LYS A 170 14.35 10.83 -4.33
N SER A 171 14.77 9.58 -4.49
CA SER A 171 16.19 9.21 -4.50
C SER A 171 16.89 9.53 -5.83
N GLY A 172 16.17 10.04 -6.83
CA GLY A 172 16.68 10.30 -8.19
C GLY A 172 16.93 9.04 -9.04
N ALA A 173 16.51 7.86 -8.57
CA ALA A 173 16.70 6.60 -9.28
C ALA A 173 15.66 6.39 -10.40
N LEU A 174 14.56 7.16 -10.37
CA LEU A 174 13.52 7.15 -11.39
C LEU A 174 13.42 8.53 -12.03
N HIS A 175 13.54 8.58 -13.35
CA HIS A 175 13.39 9.83 -14.11
C HIS A 175 11.96 10.37 -13.99
N GLY A 176 11.78 11.69 -14.06
CA GLY A 176 10.46 12.33 -13.90
C GLY A 176 9.42 11.90 -14.94
N ALA A 177 9.86 11.60 -16.17
CA ALA A 177 8.99 11.04 -17.21
C ALA A 177 8.47 9.64 -16.84
N ASP A 178 9.35 8.77 -16.32
CA ASP A 178 8.97 7.41 -15.91
C ASP A 178 8.02 7.45 -14.71
N TYR A 179 8.30 8.31 -13.73
CA TYR A 179 7.40 8.57 -12.61
C TYR A 179 6.00 8.98 -13.08
N THR A 180 5.93 9.92 -14.03
CA THR A 180 4.66 10.42 -14.57
C THR A 180 3.89 9.31 -15.28
N ILE A 181 4.55 8.49 -16.10
CA ILE A 181 3.92 7.37 -16.80
C ILE A 181 3.37 6.33 -15.80
N ILE A 182 4.16 5.94 -14.80
CA ILE A 182 3.74 4.99 -13.77
C ILE A 182 2.55 5.53 -12.96
N ASP A 183 2.54 6.82 -12.66
CA ASP A 183 1.44 7.50 -11.98
C ASP A 183 0.16 7.57 -12.85
N GLU A 184 0.27 7.87 -14.14
CA GLU A 184 -0.84 7.85 -15.08
C GLU A 184 -1.45 6.45 -15.19
N TRP A 185 -0.62 5.41 -15.29
CA TRP A 185 -1.08 4.01 -15.25
C TRP A 185 -1.81 3.66 -13.96
N TYR A 186 -1.28 4.11 -12.82
CA TYR A 186 -1.96 3.92 -11.53
C TYR A 186 -3.32 4.61 -11.50
N LYS A 187 -3.40 5.88 -11.93
CA LYS A 187 -4.65 6.64 -11.99
C LYS A 187 -5.67 5.98 -12.91
N TRP A 188 -5.22 5.50 -14.07
CA TRP A 188 -6.08 4.74 -14.98
C TRP A 188 -6.60 3.47 -14.31
N ALA A 189 -5.73 2.66 -13.69
CA ALA A 189 -6.14 1.44 -13.00
C ALA A 189 -7.13 1.72 -11.86
N LYS A 190 -6.90 2.77 -11.06
CA LYS A 190 -7.81 3.19 -9.99
C LYS A 190 -9.22 3.55 -10.51
N ASN A 191 -9.30 4.14 -11.71
CA ASN A 191 -10.58 4.57 -12.28
C ASN A 191 -11.31 3.47 -13.06
N ASN A 192 -10.60 2.42 -13.49
CA ASN A 192 -11.13 1.41 -14.43
C ASN A 192 -11.12 -0.02 -13.87
N CYS A 193 -10.50 -0.26 -12.72
CA CYS A 193 -10.39 -1.58 -12.11
C CYS A 193 -10.84 -1.53 -10.65
N ASP A 194 -11.44 -2.63 -10.19
CA ASP A 194 -11.82 -2.78 -8.80
C ASP A 194 -10.59 -3.17 -7.95
N ILE A 195 -9.86 -2.16 -7.49
CA ILE A 195 -8.65 -2.28 -6.66
C ILE A 195 -8.82 -1.69 -5.25
N ASP A 196 -10.07 -1.41 -4.86
CA ASP A 196 -10.39 -0.76 -3.59
C ASP A 196 -10.05 -1.66 -2.39
N LEU A 197 -9.65 -1.01 -1.30
CA LEU A 197 -9.31 -1.63 -0.03
C LEU A 197 -10.21 -1.05 1.07
N ASP A 198 -10.69 -1.91 1.96
CA ASP A 198 -11.52 -1.51 3.10
C ASP A 198 -10.68 -1.26 4.36
N LEU A 199 -9.48 -1.85 4.42
CA LEU A 199 -8.54 -1.71 5.53
C LEU A 199 -7.10 -1.89 5.06
N ILE A 200 -6.20 -1.07 5.61
CA ILE A 200 -4.76 -1.30 5.56
C ILE A 200 -4.29 -1.71 6.95
N VAL A 201 -3.59 -2.84 7.05
CA VAL A 201 -2.87 -3.26 8.25
C VAL A 201 -1.40 -2.90 8.07
N TYR A 202 -0.94 -1.87 8.78
CA TYR A 202 0.45 -1.42 8.71
C TYR A 202 1.31 -2.09 9.79
N LEU A 203 2.19 -3.00 9.38
CA LEU A 203 3.23 -3.56 10.24
C LEU A 203 4.39 -2.57 10.36
N LYS A 204 4.34 -1.74 11.40
CA LYS A 204 5.32 -0.69 11.64
C LYS A 204 6.55 -1.25 12.33
N SER A 205 7.70 -1.10 11.70
CA SER A 205 9.00 -1.48 12.25
C SER A 205 10.03 -0.40 11.93
N THR A 206 11.02 -0.27 12.80
CA THR A 206 12.20 0.56 12.55
C THR A 206 13.03 -0.02 11.40
N PRO A 207 13.71 0.82 10.59
CA PRO A 207 14.62 0.39 9.54
C PRO A 207 15.69 -0.60 10.03
N GLU A 208 16.21 -0.40 11.24
CA GLU A 208 17.24 -1.24 11.84
C GLU A 208 16.73 -2.65 12.11
N VAL A 209 15.54 -2.78 12.72
CA VAL A 209 14.94 -4.10 12.98
C VAL A 209 14.68 -4.86 11.68
N VAL A 210 14.16 -4.19 10.66
CA VAL A 210 13.87 -4.87 9.40
C VAL A 210 15.13 -5.20 8.60
N TYR A 211 16.19 -4.40 8.73
CA TYR A 211 17.50 -4.68 8.14
C TYR A 211 18.11 -5.96 8.72
N GLU A 212 18.08 -6.13 10.04
CA GLU A 212 18.55 -7.35 10.69
C GLU A 212 17.71 -8.57 10.31
N ARG A 213 16.37 -8.42 10.19
CA ARG A 213 15.49 -9.50 9.70
C ARG A 213 15.77 -9.86 8.25
N MET A 214 16.02 -8.87 7.39
CA MET A 214 16.37 -9.08 5.98
C MET A 214 17.68 -9.86 5.86
N LYS A 215 18.71 -9.48 6.62
CA LYS A 215 19.98 -10.22 6.71
C LYS A 215 19.78 -11.65 7.21
N ALA A 216 18.98 -11.84 8.26
CA ALA A 216 18.71 -13.17 8.80
C ALA A 216 17.99 -14.09 7.79
N ARG A 217 17.09 -13.52 6.96
CA ARG A 217 16.36 -14.24 5.91
C ARG A 217 17.26 -14.69 4.75
N LYS A 218 18.40 -14.02 4.51
CA LYS A 218 19.43 -14.38 3.50
C LYS A 218 18.86 -14.61 2.10
N ARG A 219 17.92 -13.78 1.66
CA ARG A 219 17.45 -13.81 0.27
C ARG A 219 18.58 -13.30 -0.64
N PRO A 220 19.06 -14.07 -1.65
CA PRO A 220 20.23 -13.69 -2.44
C PRO A 220 20.12 -12.29 -3.07
N GLU A 221 18.95 -11.98 -3.63
CA GLU A 221 18.70 -10.71 -4.34
C GLU A 221 18.68 -9.50 -3.40
N GLU A 222 18.49 -9.69 -2.09
CA GLU A 222 18.41 -8.61 -1.10
C GLU A 222 19.76 -8.34 -0.40
N SER A 223 20.80 -9.10 -0.74
CA SER A 223 22.11 -9.02 -0.08
C SER A 223 22.81 -7.66 -0.25
N SER A 224 22.54 -6.96 -1.35
CA SER A 224 23.10 -5.64 -1.66
C SER A 224 22.28 -4.47 -1.11
N VAL A 225 21.12 -4.73 -0.49
CA VAL A 225 20.20 -3.67 -0.06
C VAL A 225 20.77 -2.91 1.14
N PRO A 226 21.04 -1.60 1.02
CA PRO A 226 21.60 -0.82 2.12
C PRO A 226 20.52 -0.45 3.15
N LEU A 227 20.94 -0.23 4.41
CA LEU A 227 20.05 0.28 5.46
C LEU A 227 19.40 1.62 5.07
N GLU A 228 20.13 2.49 4.38
CA GLU A 228 19.62 3.80 3.97
C GLU A 228 18.39 3.70 3.07
N TYR A 229 18.40 2.77 2.11
CA TYR A 229 17.22 2.49 1.28
C TYR A 229 16.01 2.04 2.11
N LEU A 230 16.23 1.27 3.19
CA LEU A 230 15.16 0.86 4.09
C LEU A 230 14.62 2.03 4.91
N LYS A 231 15.44 3.05 5.24
CA LYS A 231 14.97 4.29 5.87
C LYS A 231 14.13 5.11 4.90
N GLU A 232 14.57 5.30 3.66
CA GLU A 232 13.81 6.04 2.65
C GLU A 232 12.45 5.36 2.35
N LEU A 233 12.42 4.03 2.30
CA LEU A 233 11.17 3.28 2.21
C LEU A 233 10.32 3.46 3.47
N HIS A 234 10.91 3.47 4.67
CA HIS A 234 10.18 3.71 5.90
C HIS A 234 9.50 5.08 5.88
N ASP A 235 10.22 6.13 5.51
CA ASP A 235 9.68 7.49 5.39
C ASP A 235 8.52 7.56 4.41
N SER A 236 8.61 6.83 3.29
CA SER A 236 7.52 6.77 2.31
C SER A 236 6.27 6.04 2.87
N HIS A 237 6.45 5.00 3.70
CA HIS A 237 5.32 4.37 4.41
C HIS A 237 4.73 5.30 5.46
N GLU A 238 5.55 6.02 6.23
CA GLU A 238 5.07 6.96 7.24
C GLU A 238 4.28 8.10 6.60
N GLN A 239 4.79 8.68 5.51
CA GLN A 239 4.08 9.73 4.78
C GLN A 239 2.72 9.26 4.25
N TRP A 240 2.63 8.01 3.78
CA TRP A 240 1.37 7.49 3.23
C TRP A 240 0.37 7.01 4.28
N LEU A 241 0.85 6.28 5.29
CA LEU A 241 -0.01 5.52 6.20
C LEU A 241 -0.28 6.25 7.52
N MET A 242 0.53 7.26 7.84
CA MET A 242 0.43 8.03 9.09
C MET A 242 -0.02 9.48 8.85
N THR A 243 -0.46 9.82 7.63
CA THR A 243 -1.00 11.15 7.31
C THR A 243 -2.41 11.34 7.85
N ASP A 244 -2.69 12.54 8.36
CA ASP A 244 -4.04 12.97 8.76
C ASP A 244 -4.87 13.43 7.56
N ASP A 245 -4.25 13.64 6.40
CA ASP A 245 -4.92 14.15 5.21
C ASP A 245 -5.76 13.06 4.53
N ILE A 246 -7.08 13.22 4.64
CA ILE A 246 -8.07 12.33 4.01
C ILE A 246 -8.00 12.39 2.48
N SER A 247 -7.58 13.50 1.90
CA SER A 247 -7.38 13.62 0.46
C SER A 247 -6.22 12.75 -0.03
N PHE A 248 -5.22 12.52 0.83
CA PHE A 248 -4.05 11.70 0.53
C PHE A 248 -4.33 10.20 0.70
N ASN A 249 -4.94 9.82 1.84
CA ASN A 249 -5.33 8.44 2.09
C ASN A 249 -6.67 8.40 2.83
N SER A 250 -7.72 7.91 2.18
CA SER A 250 -9.05 7.75 2.78
C SER A 250 -9.28 6.38 3.43
N ILE A 251 -8.38 5.42 3.24
CA ILE A 251 -8.55 4.05 3.72
C ILE A 251 -8.19 4.00 5.22
N PRO A 252 -8.98 3.32 6.06
CA PRO A 252 -8.63 3.09 7.46
C PRO A 252 -7.30 2.33 7.60
N VAL A 253 -6.44 2.77 8.53
CA VAL A 253 -5.13 2.14 8.79
C VAL A 253 -5.06 1.60 10.23
N LEU A 254 -4.93 0.29 10.37
CA LEU A 254 -4.63 -0.38 11.63
C LEU A 254 -3.12 -0.56 11.76
N VAL A 255 -2.49 0.14 12.70
CA VAL A 255 -1.05 0.04 12.94
C VAL A 255 -0.77 -1.04 13.98
N LEU A 256 0.11 -1.98 13.65
CA LEU A 256 0.65 -2.98 14.56
C LEU A 256 2.14 -2.73 14.76
N ASP A 257 2.60 -2.76 16.01
CA ASP A 257 4.02 -2.62 16.32
C ASP A 257 4.72 -3.94 16.01
N ALA A 258 5.46 -3.93 14.92
CA ALA A 258 6.21 -5.07 14.41
C ALA A 258 7.67 -5.08 14.86
N ASN A 259 8.12 -4.18 15.75
CA ASN A 259 9.44 -4.28 16.39
C ASN A 259 9.51 -5.38 17.46
N LYS A 260 8.36 -5.85 17.92
CA LYS A 260 8.18 -6.83 18.99
C LYS A 260 8.62 -8.25 18.64
N THR A 261 8.62 -9.14 19.64
CA THR A 261 8.83 -10.58 19.40
C THR A 261 7.69 -11.20 18.62
N LEU A 262 7.88 -12.42 18.12
CA LEU A 262 6.85 -13.15 17.39
C LEU A 262 5.64 -13.45 18.29
N GLU A 263 5.85 -13.76 19.56
CA GLU A 263 4.76 -14.05 20.50
C GLU A 263 3.89 -12.81 20.72
N GLU A 264 4.53 -11.65 20.91
CA GLU A 264 3.85 -10.38 21.12
C GLU A 264 3.12 -9.88 19.86
N ILE A 265 3.68 -10.11 18.67
CA ILE A 265 3.02 -9.74 17.41
C ILE A 265 1.80 -10.63 17.16
N MET A 266 1.90 -11.93 17.49
CA MET A 266 0.79 -12.87 17.37
C MET A 266 -0.36 -12.54 18.32
N GLU A 267 -0.04 -12.02 19.51
CA GLU A 267 -1.06 -11.51 20.42
C GLU A 267 -1.77 -10.27 19.85
N GLN A 268 -1.03 -9.37 19.20
CA GLN A 268 -1.64 -8.24 18.47
C GLN A 268 -2.56 -8.72 17.34
N TYR A 269 -2.24 -9.82 16.65
CA TYR A 269 -3.12 -10.40 15.63
C TYR A 269 -4.44 -10.88 16.23
N LYS A 270 -4.40 -11.62 17.34
CA LYS A 270 -5.59 -12.11 18.04
C LYS A 270 -6.47 -10.96 18.54
N ILE A 271 -5.87 -9.97 19.20
CA ILE A 271 -6.61 -8.83 19.75
C ILE A 271 -7.34 -8.06 18.65
N ASN A 272 -6.70 -7.93 17.48
CA ASN A 272 -7.25 -7.17 16.36
C ASN A 272 -7.93 -8.03 15.29
N GLU A 273 -8.09 -9.35 15.50
CA GLU A 273 -8.65 -10.28 14.51
C GLU A 273 -10.01 -9.79 13.99
N SER A 274 -10.92 -9.41 14.88
CA SER A 274 -12.24 -8.92 14.49
C SER A 274 -12.20 -7.65 13.62
N LYS A 275 -11.18 -6.81 13.75
CA LYS A 275 -10.97 -5.61 12.92
C LYS A 275 -10.35 -5.99 11.58
N ILE A 276 -9.29 -6.80 11.63
CA ILE A 276 -8.58 -7.30 10.44
C ILE A 276 -9.55 -8.05 9.52
N LEU A 277 -10.51 -8.78 10.08
CA LEU A 277 -11.48 -9.56 9.31
C LEU A 277 -12.80 -8.81 9.02
N GLY A 278 -12.89 -7.52 9.34
CA GLY A 278 -14.12 -6.74 9.10
C GLY A 278 -15.35 -7.22 9.89
N ASN A 279 -15.17 -7.88 11.03
CA ASN A 279 -16.23 -8.49 11.84
C ASN A 279 -16.75 -7.59 12.98
N GLU A 280 -16.28 -6.35 13.15
CA GLU A 280 -16.68 -5.48 14.28
C GLU A 280 -18.21 -5.29 14.42
N LYS A 281 -18.95 -5.24 13.31
CA LYS A 281 -20.42 -5.09 13.32
C LYS A 281 -21.15 -6.27 14.00
N LYS A 282 -20.64 -7.51 13.87
CA LYS A 282 -21.24 -8.69 14.54
C LYS A 282 -21.14 -8.56 16.06
N ARG A 283 -20.07 -7.97 16.59
CA ARG A 283 -19.90 -7.80 18.05
C ARG A 283 -20.77 -6.69 18.62
N ARG A 284 -20.84 -5.51 17.98
CA ARG A 284 -21.71 -4.41 18.43
C ARG A 284 -23.20 -4.78 18.40
N SER A 285 -23.67 -5.41 17.32
CA SER A 285 -25.07 -5.86 17.22
C SER A 285 -25.44 -6.94 18.24
N VAL A 286 -24.53 -7.87 18.55
CA VAL A 286 -24.74 -8.90 19.58
C VAL A 286 -24.75 -8.29 20.99
N VAL A 287 -23.87 -7.33 21.28
CA VAL A 287 -23.84 -6.62 22.56
C VAL A 287 -25.10 -5.78 22.77
N GLU A 288 -25.50 -4.99 21.76
CA GLU A 288 -26.74 -4.19 21.83
C GLU A 288 -27.99 -5.07 21.98
N LYS A 289 -28.02 -6.25 21.34
CA LYS A 289 -29.13 -7.21 21.47
C LYS A 289 -29.16 -7.86 22.85
N SER A 290 -27.99 -8.25 23.37
CA SER A 290 -27.80 -8.78 24.73
C SER A 290 -28.23 -7.76 25.80
N GLU A 291 -27.82 -6.49 25.67
CA GLU A 291 -28.22 -5.43 26.59
C GLU A 291 -29.73 -5.14 26.52
N LYS A 292 -30.31 -5.10 25.32
CA LYS A 292 -31.77 -4.97 25.15
C LYS A 292 -32.53 -6.12 25.78
N GLU A 293 -32.06 -7.37 25.65
CA GLU A 293 -32.65 -8.53 26.32
C GLU A 293 -32.49 -8.46 27.85
N ARG A 294 -31.33 -8.00 28.33
CA ARG A 294 -31.09 -7.82 29.78
C ARG A 294 -31.99 -6.76 30.38
N VAL A 295 -32.18 -5.64 29.67
CA VAL A 295 -33.08 -4.55 30.06
C VAL A 295 -34.54 -5.02 30.05
N LYS A 296 -34.97 -5.78 29.04
CA LYS A 296 -36.32 -6.38 29.02
C LYS A 296 -36.58 -7.31 30.21
N ARG A 297 -35.61 -8.17 30.55
CA ARG A 297 -35.71 -9.06 31.73
C ARG A 297 -35.78 -8.31 33.05
N VAL A 298 -35.08 -7.18 33.19
CA VAL A 298 -35.11 -6.34 34.40
C VAL A 298 -36.42 -5.56 34.50
N LEU A 299 -37.04 -5.21 33.37
CA LEU A 299 -38.27 -4.43 33.29
C LEU A 299 -39.56 -5.28 33.23
N ASN A 300 -39.47 -6.62 33.27
CA ASN A 300 -40.61 -7.53 33.09
C ASN A 300 -41.49 -7.22 31.84
N LEU A 301 -40.84 -6.86 30.72
CA LEU A 301 -41.47 -6.65 29.40
C LEU A 301 -41.17 -7.80 28.44
#